data_AF-A0A6A0R2X6-F1
#
_entry.id   AF-A0A6A0R2X6-F1
#
_cell.length_a   1.000
_cell.length_b   1.000
_cell.length_c   1.000
_cell.angle_alpha   90.00
_cell.angle_beta   90.00
_cell.angle_gamma   90.00
#
_symmetry.space_group_name_H-M   'P 1'
#
loop_
_entity.id
_entity.type
_entity.pdbx_description
1 polymer ?
#
loop_
_entity_poly.entity_id
_entity_poly.type
_entity_poly.pdbx_seq_one_letter_code
_entity_poly.pdbx_strand_id
1 'polypeptide(L)'
;MKPYQTLFTILFILSFFTTYSQVDTIQNSKTNSLRIYTKPKEGVIIKIDSNYFSFGKQYFFKPGKYTFLVWAPTRELISQEINITKQSFVKIKLPYTKEYKTYRKKLLAYKVKKQSLRYLLLGGFAYYTSQAMSNIHSLNKELDREKEAALQAQEQYNAAIWLEDFNTYRTKFEAHKSNYNNTLDEINKSWTNLTIAASLTAVSTYFTWRMSNKIIKPQYKETPLLSSSSIGPSFINNHLVMNLTLNIH
;
A
#
# COMPACT_ATOMS: atom_id res chain seq x y z
N MET A 1 29.64 0.17 -8.22
CA MET A 1 28.78 0.09 -7.01
C MET A 1 29.63 -0.42 -5.86
N LYS A 2 29.65 0.29 -4.72
CA LYS A 2 30.64 0.07 -3.64
C LYS A 2 30.28 -1.18 -2.81
N PRO A 3 31.21 -2.11 -2.56
CA PRO A 3 30.96 -3.40 -1.88
C PRO A 3 30.55 -3.28 -0.40
N TYR A 4 30.62 -2.08 0.17
CA TYR A 4 30.28 -1.82 1.57
C TYR A 4 28.77 -1.72 1.83
N GLN A 5 27.95 -1.41 0.81
CA GLN A 5 26.50 -1.31 0.99
C GLN A 5 25.80 -2.66 1.09
N THR A 6 26.33 -3.71 0.46
CA THR A 6 25.76 -5.06 0.52
C THR A 6 26.05 -5.78 1.84
N LEU A 7 27.21 -5.52 2.45
CA LEU A 7 27.58 -6.07 3.76
C LEU A 7 26.69 -5.56 4.90
N PHE A 8 26.30 -4.28 4.86
CA PHE A 8 25.46 -3.67 5.89
C PHE A 8 24.03 -4.22 5.87
N THR A 9 23.48 -4.49 4.68
CA THR A 9 22.13 -5.06 4.52
C THR A 9 22.06 -6.51 5.00
N ILE A 10 23.11 -7.30 4.78
CA ILE A 10 23.18 -8.70 5.22
C ILE A 10 23.31 -8.79 6.75
N LEU A 11 24.09 -7.91 7.38
CA LEU A 11 24.20 -7.81 8.84
C LEU A 11 22.88 -7.41 9.51
N PHE A 12 22.10 -6.52 8.89
CA PHE A 12 20.80 -6.08 9.41
C PHE A 12 19.71 -7.16 9.32
N ILE A 13 19.79 -8.05 8.32
CA ILE A 13 18.87 -9.18 8.17
C ILE A 13 19.21 -10.31 9.16
N LEU A 14 20.49 -10.55 9.45
CA LEU A 14 20.93 -11.55 10.44
C LEU A 14 20.60 -11.16 11.90
N SER A 15 20.62 -9.87 12.25
CA SER A 15 20.24 -9.41 13.59
C SER A 15 18.74 -9.55 13.90
N PHE A 16 17.89 -9.69 12.87
CA PHE A 16 16.44 -9.90 13.06
C PHE A 16 16.08 -11.36 13.38
N PHE A 17 16.97 -12.32 13.10
CA PHE A 17 16.71 -13.74 13.31
C PHE A 17 17.21 -14.29 14.66
N THR A 18 18.10 -13.57 15.36
CA THR A 18 18.70 -14.07 16.62
C THR A 18 17.90 -13.72 17.89
N THR A 19 16.84 -12.92 17.79
CA THR A 19 16.01 -12.52 18.96
C THR A 19 14.76 -13.39 19.20
N TYR A 20 14.57 -14.48 18.45
CA TYR A 20 13.42 -15.39 18.63
C TYR A 20 13.71 -16.68 19.41
N SER A 21 14.90 -16.81 20.03
CA SER A 21 15.29 -18.01 20.78
C SER A 21 15.27 -17.80 22.30
N GLN A 22 14.08 -17.61 22.86
CA GLN A 22 13.81 -17.96 24.26
C GLN A 22 12.43 -18.62 24.33
N VAL A 23 12.42 -19.94 24.09
CA VAL A 23 11.30 -20.80 24.49
C VAL A 23 11.63 -21.26 25.91
N ASP A 24 10.93 -20.68 26.88
CA ASP A 24 10.97 -21.10 28.28
C ASP A 24 10.63 -22.59 28.38
N THR A 25 11.61 -23.38 28.81
CA THR A 25 11.43 -24.73 29.32
C THR A 25 10.66 -24.65 30.63
N ILE A 26 9.34 -24.80 30.56
CA ILE A 26 8.48 -24.90 31.74
C ILE A 26 8.80 -26.21 32.46
N GLN A 27 9.46 -26.07 33.60
CA GLN A 27 9.72 -27.13 34.56
C GLN A 27 8.44 -27.79 35.06
N ASN A 28 8.55 -29.10 35.24
CA ASN A 28 7.60 -30.01 35.86
C ASN A 28 6.99 -29.45 37.16
N SER A 29 5.68 -29.22 37.15
CA SER A 29 4.85 -29.44 38.35
C SER A 29 3.55 -30.08 37.90
N LYS A 30 3.06 -31.07 38.67
CA LYS A 30 1.82 -31.81 38.44
C LYS A 30 0.59 -30.93 38.68
N THR A 31 0.44 -29.85 37.91
CA THR A 31 -0.72 -28.97 37.93
C THR A 31 -1.24 -28.79 36.51
N ASN A 32 -2.54 -29.00 36.33
CA ASN A 32 -3.19 -28.91 35.02
C ASN A 32 -3.28 -27.43 34.62
N SER A 33 -2.25 -26.97 33.92
CA SER A 33 -2.18 -25.59 33.48
C SER A 33 -2.64 -25.43 32.03
N LEU A 34 -3.52 -24.47 31.81
CA LEU A 34 -3.97 -24.03 30.50
C LEU A 34 -3.32 -22.70 30.15
N ARG A 35 -2.79 -22.60 28.92
CA ARG A 35 -2.37 -21.31 28.35
C ARG A 35 -3.14 -21.05 27.06
N ILE A 36 -3.75 -19.87 26.99
CA ILE A 36 -4.66 -19.48 25.90
C ILE A 36 -3.96 -18.47 25.01
N TYR A 37 -3.85 -18.80 23.74
CA TYR A 37 -3.27 -17.97 22.71
C TYR A 37 -4.33 -17.61 21.67
N THR A 38 -4.65 -16.33 21.56
CA THR A 38 -5.55 -15.80 20.56
C THR A 38 -4.78 -15.04 19.47
N LYS A 39 -5.32 -15.03 18.25
CA LYS A 39 -4.90 -14.10 17.19
C LYS A 39 -6.13 -13.29 16.78
N PRO A 40 -6.15 -11.94 16.96
CA PRO A 40 -5.06 -11.05 17.42
C PRO A 40 -4.75 -11.18 18.93
N LYS A 41 -3.62 -10.60 19.38
CA LYS A 41 -3.20 -10.63 20.81
C LYS A 41 -3.91 -9.56 21.66
N GLU A 42 -4.23 -8.41 21.05
CA GLU A 42 -4.75 -7.22 21.73
C GLU A 42 -6.27 -7.12 21.61
N GLY A 43 -6.91 -6.56 22.63
CA GLY A 43 -8.35 -6.27 22.65
C GLY A 43 -9.25 -7.51 22.59
N VAL A 44 -8.70 -8.69 22.88
CA VAL A 44 -9.46 -9.94 22.92
C VAL A 44 -10.01 -10.16 24.31
N ILE A 45 -11.31 -10.47 24.38
CA ILE A 45 -11.98 -10.85 25.61
C ILE A 45 -12.18 -12.36 25.55
N ILE A 46 -11.64 -13.06 26.54
CA ILE A 46 -11.76 -14.51 26.70
C ILE A 46 -12.62 -14.75 27.94
N LYS A 47 -13.78 -15.35 27.74
CA LYS A 47 -14.68 -15.79 28.81
C LYS A 47 -14.73 -17.31 28.81
N ILE A 48 -14.50 -17.91 29.96
CA ILE A 48 -14.67 -19.34 30.19
C ILE A 48 -15.68 -19.48 31.32
N ASP A 49 -16.82 -20.09 31.00
CA ASP A 49 -18.01 -20.12 31.85
C ASP A 49 -18.43 -18.70 32.28
N SER A 50 -18.10 -18.29 33.51
CA SER A 50 -18.41 -16.96 34.08
C SER A 50 -17.19 -16.07 34.31
N ASN A 51 -15.98 -16.57 34.10
CA ASN A 51 -14.75 -15.86 34.45
C ASN A 51 -14.05 -15.28 33.22
N TYR A 52 -13.41 -14.13 33.39
CA TYR A 52 -12.63 -13.45 32.36
C TYR A 52 -11.15 -13.78 32.48
N PHE A 53 -10.53 -14.07 31.34
CA PHE A 53 -9.14 -14.49 31.27
C PHE A 53 -8.35 -13.58 30.33
N SER A 54 -7.12 -13.24 30.70
CA SER A 54 -6.17 -12.52 29.85
C SER A 54 -5.40 -13.45 28.92
N PHE A 55 -5.06 -12.95 27.74
CA PHE A 55 -4.19 -13.60 26.76
C PHE A 55 -2.82 -13.99 27.35
N GLY A 56 -2.31 -15.16 26.99
CA GLY A 56 -0.93 -15.60 27.25
C GLY A 56 -0.60 -15.96 28.71
N LYS A 57 -1.48 -15.65 29.66
CA LYS A 57 -1.34 -16.05 31.05
C LYS A 57 -1.67 -17.53 31.24
N GLN A 58 -1.00 -18.13 32.22
CA GLN A 58 -1.20 -19.51 32.61
C GLN A 58 -2.26 -19.57 33.72
N TYR A 59 -3.27 -20.41 33.54
CA TYR A 59 -4.36 -20.60 34.50
C TYR A 59 -4.50 -22.08 34.84
N PHE A 60 -4.89 -22.38 36.08
CA PHE A 60 -5.06 -23.75 36.54
C PHE A 60 -6.54 -24.12 36.54
N PHE A 61 -6.88 -25.21 35.86
CA PHE A 61 -8.25 -25.70 35.76
C PHE A 61 -8.34 -27.15 36.25
N LYS A 62 -9.51 -27.54 36.76
CA LYS A 62 -9.81 -28.96 36.97
C LYS A 62 -9.95 -29.64 35.60
N PRO A 63 -9.58 -30.92 35.45
CA PRO A 63 -9.87 -31.64 34.21
C PRO A 63 -11.38 -31.67 33.94
N GLY A 64 -11.77 -31.40 32.71
CA GLY A 64 -13.19 -31.30 32.35
C GLY A 64 -13.43 -30.59 31.02
N LYS A 65 -14.70 -30.59 30.59
CA LYS A 65 -15.15 -29.85 29.41
C LYS A 65 -15.52 -28.42 29.81
N TYR A 66 -14.98 -27.45 29.07
CA TYR A 66 -15.23 -26.04 29.27
C TYR A 66 -15.63 -25.37 27.96
N THR A 67 -16.55 -24.41 28.04
CA THR A 67 -16.96 -23.61 26.88
C THR A 67 -16.21 -22.30 26.86
N PHE A 68 -15.45 -22.08 25.80
CA PHE A 68 -14.67 -20.86 25.58
C PHE A 68 -15.48 -19.93 24.69
N LEU A 69 -15.82 -18.76 25.22
CA LEU A 69 -16.37 -17.65 24.45
C LEU A 69 -15.25 -16.62 24.24
N VAL A 70 -14.85 -16.44 22.99
CA VAL A 70 -13.77 -15.52 22.65
C VAL A 70 -14.22 -14.56 21.57
N TRP A 71 -14.08 -13.27 21.81
CA TRP A 71 -14.42 -12.23 20.83
C TRP A 71 -13.50 -11.03 20.93
N ALA A 72 -13.54 -10.17 19.91
CA ALA A 72 -12.83 -8.89 19.89
C ALA A 72 -13.62 -7.87 19.06
N PRO A 73 -13.41 -6.55 19.24
CA PRO A 73 -14.26 -5.51 18.63
C PRO A 73 -14.38 -5.52 17.09
N THR A 74 -13.44 -6.17 16.39
CA THR A 74 -13.42 -6.28 14.91
C THR A 74 -13.55 -7.73 14.41
N ARG A 75 -13.85 -8.65 15.32
CA ARG A 75 -13.79 -10.10 15.09
C ARG A 75 -15.10 -10.77 15.46
N GLU A 76 -15.37 -11.91 14.84
CA GLU A 76 -16.54 -12.72 15.16
C GLU A 76 -16.36 -13.37 16.54
N LEU A 77 -17.47 -13.54 17.25
CA LEU A 77 -17.53 -14.33 18.47
C LEU A 77 -17.39 -15.81 18.11
N ILE A 78 -16.44 -16.50 18.74
CA ILE A 78 -16.28 -17.95 18.61
C ILE A 78 -16.65 -18.59 19.95
N SER A 79 -17.56 -19.56 19.89
CA SER A 79 -17.79 -20.52 20.97
C SER A 79 -17.10 -21.82 20.61
N GLN A 80 -16.20 -22.30 21.47
CA GLN A 80 -15.51 -23.56 21.29
C GLN A 80 -15.51 -24.36 22.59
N GLU A 81 -15.97 -25.61 22.54
CA GLU A 81 -15.82 -26.54 23.65
C GLU A 81 -14.41 -27.16 23.62
N ILE A 82 -13.75 -27.15 24.78
CA ILE A 82 -12.40 -27.69 24.93
C ILE A 82 -12.37 -28.59 26.14
N ASN A 83 -11.86 -29.81 25.96
CA ASN A 83 -11.65 -30.75 27.04
C ASN A 83 -10.23 -30.59 27.59
N ILE A 84 -10.12 -30.18 28.85
CA ILE A 84 -8.83 -29.98 29.54
C ILE A 84 -8.47 -31.28 30.25
N THR A 85 -7.36 -31.91 29.87
CA THR A 85 -6.91 -33.19 30.46
C THR A 85 -5.54 -33.13 31.13
N LYS A 86 -4.56 -32.45 30.50
CA LYS A 86 -3.20 -32.15 31.05
C LYS A 86 -2.78 -30.74 30.64
N GLN A 87 -1.50 -30.38 30.81
CA GLN A 87 -0.90 -29.14 30.26
C GLN A 87 -1.36 -28.93 28.81
N SER A 88 -2.28 -27.98 28.62
CA SER A 88 -2.99 -27.79 27.36
C SER A 88 -2.72 -26.39 26.81
N PHE A 89 -2.45 -26.32 25.52
CA PHE A 89 -2.28 -25.07 24.79
C PHE A 89 -3.44 -24.91 23.81
N VAL A 90 -4.25 -23.87 24.04
CA VAL A 90 -5.40 -23.56 23.18
C VAL A 90 -5.03 -22.40 22.27
N LYS A 91 -5.07 -22.64 20.97
CA LYS A 91 -4.81 -21.62 19.94
C LYS A 91 -6.10 -21.30 19.20
N ILE A 92 -6.67 -20.11 19.45
CA ILE A 92 -7.92 -19.66 18.82
C ILE A 92 -7.61 -18.52 17.85
N LYS A 93 -7.98 -18.70 16.58
CA LYS A 93 -7.84 -17.68 15.54
C LYS A 93 -9.21 -17.05 15.28
N LEU A 94 -9.36 -15.78 15.60
CA LEU A 94 -10.62 -15.07 15.40
C LEU A 94 -10.70 -14.51 13.97
N PRO A 95 -11.69 -14.92 13.15
CA PRO A 95 -11.91 -14.31 11.85
C PRO A 95 -12.46 -12.88 12.03
N TYR A 96 -12.23 -12.04 11.02
CA TYR A 96 -12.86 -10.72 10.96
C TYR A 96 -14.34 -10.84 10.64
N THR A 97 -15.15 -9.98 11.26
CA THR A 97 -16.56 -9.82 10.92
C THR A 97 -16.72 -9.38 9.46
N LYS A 98 -17.87 -9.70 8.84
CA LYS A 98 -18.17 -9.34 7.45
C LYS A 98 -18.17 -7.82 7.26
N GLU A 99 -18.67 -7.09 8.26
CA GLU A 99 -18.73 -5.63 8.31
C GLU A 99 -17.31 -5.04 8.33
N TYR A 100 -16.43 -5.59 9.17
CA TYR A 100 -15.04 -5.12 9.26
C TYR A 100 -14.23 -5.45 8.00
N LYS A 101 -14.45 -6.62 7.37
CA LYS A 101 -13.86 -6.95 6.06
C LYS A 101 -14.26 -5.92 5.01
N THR A 102 -15.55 -5.54 4.98
CA THR A 102 -16.07 -4.53 4.05
C THR A 102 -15.49 -3.16 4.33
N TYR A 103 -15.38 -2.76 5.60
CA TYR A 103 -14.70 -1.53 6.00
C TYR A 103 -13.25 -1.50 5.54
N ARG A 104 -12.47 -2.58 5.72
CA ARG A 104 -11.08 -2.65 5.26
C ARG A 104 -10.94 -2.46 3.76
N LYS A 105 -11.83 -3.06 2.96
CA LYS A 105 -11.86 -2.86 1.50
C LYS A 105 -12.15 -1.40 1.16
N LYS A 106 -13.16 -0.78 1.80
CA LYS A 106 -13.49 0.64 1.61
C LYS A 106 -12.33 1.56 2.02
N LEU A 107 -11.64 1.25 3.12
CA LEU A 107 -10.49 2.01 3.60
C LEU A 107 -9.30 1.91 2.63
N LEU A 108 -9.05 0.73 2.07
CA LEU A 108 -8.01 0.55 1.06
C LEU A 108 -8.35 1.35 -0.21
N ALA A 109 -9.56 1.21 -0.71
CA ALA A 109 -10.05 1.99 -1.86
C ALA A 109 -9.94 3.50 -1.61
N TYR A 110 -10.29 3.97 -0.40
CA TYR A 110 -10.11 5.36 0.02
C TYR A 110 -8.65 5.80 -0.07
N LYS A 111 -7.71 5.01 0.49
CA LYS A 111 -6.28 5.33 0.47
C LYS A 111 -5.75 5.41 -0.96
N VAL A 112 -6.09 4.42 -1.79
CA VAL A 112 -5.68 4.37 -3.21
C VAL A 112 -6.24 5.56 -3.96
N LYS A 113 -7.55 5.84 -3.84
CA LYS A 113 -8.19 6.99 -4.50
C LYS A 113 -7.60 8.32 -4.05
N LYS A 114 -7.33 8.47 -2.76
CA LYS A 114 -6.73 9.69 -2.21
C LYS A 114 -5.32 9.91 -2.74
N GLN A 115 -4.52 8.84 -2.80
CA GLN A 115 -3.15 8.87 -3.28
C GLN A 115 -3.09 9.09 -4.79
N SER A 116 -3.93 8.40 -5.57
CA SER A 116 -3.98 8.55 -7.03
C SER A 116 -4.33 9.98 -7.42
N LEU A 117 -5.35 10.59 -6.80
CA LEU A 117 -5.69 11.99 -7.06
C LEU A 117 -4.56 12.98 -6.73
N ARG A 118 -3.67 12.63 -5.80
CA ARG A 118 -2.53 13.50 -5.43
C ARG A 118 -1.36 13.38 -6.38
N TYR A 119 -1.05 12.17 -6.86
CA TYR A 119 0.24 11.91 -7.51
C TYR A 119 0.15 11.36 -8.94
N LEU A 120 -1.03 10.93 -9.39
CA LEU A 120 -1.17 10.31 -10.72
C LEU A 120 -0.81 11.29 -11.85
N LEU A 121 -1.28 12.54 -11.74
CA LEU A 121 -0.97 13.57 -12.73
C LEU A 121 0.51 13.95 -12.74
N LEU A 122 1.12 14.08 -11.56
CA LEU A 122 2.55 14.35 -11.43
C LEU A 122 3.40 13.21 -12.02
N GLY A 123 3.02 11.96 -11.75
CA GLY A 123 3.69 10.79 -12.32
C GLY A 123 3.55 10.72 -13.84
N GLY A 124 2.34 10.97 -14.37
CA GLY A 124 2.10 11.03 -15.82
C GLY A 124 2.90 12.12 -16.52
N PHE A 125 2.97 13.31 -15.93
CA PHE A 125 3.77 14.42 -16.45
C PHE A 125 5.27 14.14 -16.38
N ALA A 126 5.77 13.55 -15.29
CA ALA A 126 7.17 13.14 -15.19
C ALA A 126 7.56 12.12 -16.28
N TYR A 127 6.68 11.16 -16.57
CA TYR A 127 6.90 10.22 -17.67
C TYR A 127 6.90 10.91 -19.04
N TYR A 128 5.90 11.76 -19.30
CA TYR A 128 5.80 12.50 -20.56
C TYR A 128 7.01 13.42 -20.79
N THR A 129 7.42 14.18 -19.78
CA THR A 129 8.59 15.07 -19.85
C THR A 129 9.88 14.31 -20.09
N SER A 130 10.07 13.14 -19.46
CA SER A 130 11.23 12.29 -19.71
C SER A 130 11.33 11.89 -21.19
N GLN A 131 10.22 11.49 -21.81
CA GLN A 131 10.19 11.11 -23.22
C GLN A 131 10.42 12.31 -24.14
N ALA A 132 9.73 13.43 -23.87
CA ALA A 132 9.90 14.65 -24.64
C ALA A 132 11.35 15.19 -24.58
N MET A 133 11.99 15.15 -23.40
CA MET A 133 13.38 15.58 -23.23
C MET A 133 14.35 14.68 -23.98
N SER A 134 14.10 13.36 -24.01
CA SER A 134 14.87 12.42 -24.81
C SER A 134 14.78 12.75 -26.31
N ASN A 135 13.57 13.04 -26.82
CA ASN A 135 13.37 13.40 -28.21
C ASN A 135 14.00 14.76 -28.57
N ILE A 136 13.89 15.75 -27.68
CA ILE A 136 14.57 17.04 -27.86
C ILE A 136 16.08 16.84 -27.91
N HIS A 137 16.64 15.96 -27.08
CA HIS A 137 18.06 15.66 -27.11
C HIS A 137 18.50 15.02 -28.43
N SER A 138 17.72 14.09 -29.00
CA SER A 138 18.04 13.53 -30.32
C SER A 138 17.92 14.57 -31.45
N LEU A 139 16.88 15.41 -31.41
CA LEU A 139 16.70 16.47 -32.41
C LEU A 139 17.82 17.51 -32.35
N ASN A 140 18.32 17.86 -31.17
CA ASN A 140 19.48 18.76 -31.05
C ASN A 140 20.74 18.18 -31.70
N LYS A 141 20.99 16.86 -31.54
CA LYS A 141 22.12 16.21 -32.22
C LYS A 141 21.97 16.23 -33.74
N GLU A 142 20.75 16.04 -34.24
CA GLU A 142 20.46 16.14 -35.66
C GLU A 142 20.62 17.57 -36.17
N LEU A 143 20.15 18.56 -35.41
CA LEU A 143 20.33 19.98 -35.71
C LEU A 143 21.82 20.34 -35.86
N ASP A 144 22.65 19.91 -34.92
CA ASP A 144 24.11 20.13 -34.96
C ASP A 144 24.74 19.47 -36.19
N ARG A 145 24.32 18.23 -36.52
CA ARG A 145 24.79 17.51 -37.72
C ARG A 145 24.42 18.24 -39.02
N GLU A 146 23.16 18.67 -39.16
CA GLU A 146 22.72 19.39 -40.36
C GLU A 146 23.40 20.76 -40.48
N LYS A 147 23.69 21.42 -39.35
CA LYS A 147 24.46 22.67 -39.32
C LYS A 147 25.89 22.45 -39.83
N GLU A 148 26.58 21.42 -39.32
CA GLU A 148 27.93 21.08 -39.77
C GLU A 148 27.96 20.72 -41.27
N ALA A 149 27.00 19.91 -41.72
CA ALA A 149 26.88 19.53 -43.12
C ALA A 149 26.58 20.72 -44.05
N ALA A 150 25.73 21.66 -43.61
CA ALA A 150 25.49 22.91 -44.33
C ALA A 150 26.76 23.75 -44.45
N LEU A 151 27.52 23.92 -43.36
CA LEU A 151 28.77 24.69 -43.37
C LEU A 151 29.81 24.05 -44.31
N GLN A 152 29.95 22.72 -44.29
CA GLN A 152 30.84 21.99 -45.20
C GLN A 152 30.42 22.15 -46.67
N ALA A 153 29.12 22.03 -46.98
CA ALA A 153 28.62 22.22 -48.33
C ALA A 153 28.81 23.67 -48.82
N GLN A 154 28.68 24.65 -47.93
CA GLN A 154 28.95 26.06 -48.22
C GLN A 154 30.43 26.29 -48.53
N GLU A 155 31.33 25.67 -47.77
CA GLU A 155 32.78 25.77 -47.99
C GLU A 155 33.19 25.13 -49.32
N GLN A 156 32.65 23.96 -49.64
CA GLN A 156 32.84 23.28 -50.93
C GLN A 156 32.29 24.08 -52.11
N TYR A 157 31.12 24.70 -51.93
CA TYR A 157 30.53 25.63 -52.91
C TYR A 157 31.46 26.82 -53.19
N ASN A 158 32.04 27.42 -52.14
CA ASN A 158 32.94 28.56 -52.27
C ASN A 158 34.28 28.18 -52.92
N ALA A 159 34.73 26.93 -52.75
CA ALA A 159 35.95 26.39 -53.33
C ALA A 159 35.77 25.77 -54.73
N ALA A 160 34.53 25.67 -55.23
CA ALA A 160 34.23 25.02 -56.50
C ALA A 160 34.71 25.86 -57.69
N ILE A 161 35.47 25.23 -58.59
CA ILE A 161 35.97 25.86 -59.82
C ILE A 161 35.09 25.46 -61.02
N TRP A 162 34.51 24.26 -61.00
CA TRP A 162 33.65 23.74 -62.06
C TRP A 162 32.17 24.09 -61.84
N LEU A 163 31.44 24.38 -62.92
CA LEU A 163 30.03 24.79 -62.86
C LEU A 163 29.11 23.68 -62.33
N GLU A 164 29.40 22.42 -62.65
CA GLU A 164 28.63 21.25 -62.18
C GLU A 164 28.76 21.07 -60.66
N ASP A 165 29.98 21.19 -60.14
CA ASP A 165 30.27 21.15 -58.71
C ASP A 165 29.57 22.29 -57.97
N PHE A 166 29.58 23.49 -58.55
CA PHE A 166 28.92 24.67 -57.99
C PHE A 166 27.42 24.44 -57.76
N ASN A 167 26.70 23.93 -58.77
CA ASN A 167 25.26 23.65 -58.65
C ASN A 167 24.97 22.52 -57.65
N THR A 168 25.84 21.52 -57.60
CA THR A 168 25.70 20.39 -56.68
C THR A 168 25.84 20.83 -55.23
N TYR A 169 26.91 21.56 -54.89
CA TYR A 169 27.15 22.04 -53.53
C TYR A 169 26.13 23.08 -53.08
N ARG A 170 25.68 23.95 -53.99
CA ARG A 170 24.57 24.88 -53.72
C ARG A 170 23.29 24.15 -53.31
N THR A 171 22.93 23.10 -54.07
CA THR A 171 21.73 22.31 -53.78
C THR A 171 21.84 21.57 -52.45
N LYS A 172 23.00 20.99 -52.15
CA LYS A 172 23.28 20.34 -50.84
C LYS A 172 23.19 21.34 -49.69
N PHE A 173 23.76 22.54 -49.86
CA PHE A 173 23.68 23.60 -48.85
C PHE A 173 22.24 23.99 -48.55
N GLU A 174 21.43 24.28 -49.58
CA GLU A 174 20.03 24.64 -49.37
C GLU A 174 19.21 23.49 -48.76
N ALA A 175 19.50 22.25 -49.12
CA ALA A 175 18.87 21.08 -48.51
C ALA A 175 19.20 20.96 -47.01
N HIS A 176 20.49 20.99 -46.62
CA HIS A 176 20.90 20.93 -45.22
C HIS A 176 20.40 22.13 -44.40
N LYS A 177 20.38 23.32 -45.00
CA LYS A 177 19.81 24.52 -44.38
C LYS A 177 18.30 24.40 -44.16
N SER A 178 17.57 23.83 -45.14
CA SER A 178 16.14 23.54 -44.98
C SER A 178 15.90 22.53 -43.88
N ASN A 179 16.66 21.44 -43.83
CA ASN A 179 16.57 20.44 -42.78
C ASN A 179 16.86 21.03 -41.40
N TYR A 180 17.92 21.82 -41.27
CA TYR A 180 18.25 22.55 -40.05
C TYR A 180 17.07 23.41 -39.55
N ASN A 181 16.46 24.20 -40.44
CA ASN A 181 15.31 25.03 -40.07
C ASN A 181 14.09 24.21 -39.65
N ASN A 182 13.83 23.08 -40.31
CA ASN A 182 12.74 22.17 -39.96
C ASN A 182 12.98 21.54 -38.58
N THR A 183 14.18 21.01 -38.32
CA THR A 183 14.55 20.44 -37.02
C THR A 183 14.49 21.48 -35.90
N LEU A 184 14.90 22.73 -36.17
CA LEU A 184 14.80 23.83 -35.22
C LEU A 184 13.34 24.14 -34.86
N ASP A 185 12.45 24.16 -35.86
CA ASP A 185 11.01 24.35 -35.63
C ASP A 185 10.39 23.20 -34.83
N GLU A 186 10.80 21.94 -35.09
CA GLU A 186 10.36 20.78 -34.31
C GLU A 186 10.80 20.85 -32.83
N ILE A 187 12.03 21.32 -32.57
CA ILE A 187 12.53 21.55 -31.21
C ILE A 187 11.68 22.63 -30.52
N ASN A 188 11.43 23.75 -31.20
CA ASN A 188 10.62 24.85 -30.65
C ASN A 188 9.17 24.43 -30.37
N LYS A 189 8.57 23.65 -31.27
CA LYS A 189 7.24 23.04 -31.06
C LYS A 189 7.24 22.10 -29.85
N SER A 190 8.29 21.28 -29.69
CA SER A 190 8.42 20.36 -28.56
C SER A 190 8.50 21.10 -27.22
N TRP A 191 9.29 22.19 -27.14
CA TRP A 191 9.35 23.05 -25.95
C TRP A 191 8.03 23.77 -25.66
N THR A 192 7.33 24.22 -26.69
CA THR A 192 6.01 24.84 -26.56
C THR A 192 5.00 23.85 -25.98
N ASN A 193 4.96 22.62 -26.53
CA ASN A 193 4.10 21.54 -26.04
C ASN A 193 4.42 21.16 -24.58
N LEU A 194 5.70 21.09 -24.22
CA LEU A 194 6.13 20.87 -22.84
C LEU A 194 5.62 21.96 -21.89
N THR A 195 5.69 23.22 -22.30
CA THR A 195 5.23 24.37 -21.51
C THR A 195 3.71 24.36 -21.31
N ILE A 196 2.96 24.04 -22.37
CA ILE A 196 1.50 23.85 -22.31
C ILE A 196 1.15 22.69 -21.37
N ALA A 197 1.83 21.55 -21.53
CA ALA A 197 1.62 20.37 -20.69
C ALA A 197 1.94 20.65 -19.22
N ALA A 198 3.00 21.39 -18.93
CA ALA A 198 3.37 21.80 -17.57
C ALA A 198 2.27 22.67 -16.94
N SER A 199 1.78 23.65 -17.68
CA SER A 199 0.71 24.55 -17.23
C SER A 199 -0.59 23.78 -16.95
N LEU A 200 -1.01 22.92 -17.88
CA LEU A 200 -2.19 22.06 -17.71
C LEU A 200 -2.04 21.10 -16.52
N THR A 201 -0.84 20.53 -16.33
CA THR A 201 -0.55 19.63 -15.21
C THR A 201 -0.61 20.37 -13.87
N ALA A 202 -0.07 21.59 -13.80
CA ALA A 202 -0.09 22.39 -12.58
C ALA A 202 -1.54 22.70 -12.15
N VAL A 203 -2.37 23.18 -13.09
CA VAL A 203 -3.79 23.47 -12.85
C VAL A 203 -4.54 22.19 -12.46
N SER A 204 -4.39 21.12 -13.22
CA SER A 204 -5.09 19.85 -12.98
C SER A 204 -4.69 19.25 -11.64
N THR A 205 -3.39 19.26 -11.30
CA THR A 205 -2.88 18.80 -10.01
C THR A 205 -3.47 19.58 -8.84
N TYR A 206 -3.60 20.91 -8.97
CA TYR A 206 -4.24 21.73 -7.95
C TYR A 206 -5.70 21.31 -7.70
N PHE A 207 -6.48 21.12 -8.78
CA PHE A 207 -7.87 20.68 -8.66
C PHE A 207 -7.99 19.27 -8.09
N THR A 208 -7.18 18.31 -8.55
CA THR A 208 -7.23 16.93 -8.03
C THR A 208 -6.74 16.85 -6.58
N TRP A 209 -5.75 17.65 -6.20
CA TRP A 209 -5.32 17.78 -4.80
C TRP A 209 -6.44 18.34 -3.92
N ARG A 210 -7.13 19.40 -4.38
CA ARG A 210 -8.29 19.97 -3.68
C ARG A 210 -9.42 18.94 -3.54
N MET A 211 -9.69 18.15 -4.57
CA MET A 211 -10.67 17.06 -4.51
C MET A 211 -10.24 15.95 -3.56
N SER A 212 -8.95 15.57 -3.54
CA SER A 212 -8.40 14.55 -2.64
C SER A 212 -8.62 14.91 -1.16
N ASN A 213 -8.55 16.20 -0.82
CA ASN A 213 -8.80 16.68 0.54
C ASN A 213 -10.29 16.63 0.94
N LYS A 214 -11.22 16.65 -0.02
CA LYS A 214 -12.67 16.54 0.22
C LYS A 214 -13.15 15.09 0.37
N ILE A 215 -12.31 14.08 0.12
CA ILE A 215 -12.73 12.69 0.25
C ILE A 215 -12.89 12.33 1.73
N ILE A 216 -14.09 11.90 2.09
CA ILE A 216 -14.45 11.46 3.44
C ILE A 216 -13.80 10.10 3.72
N LYS A 217 -13.05 10.03 4.82
CA LYS A 217 -12.48 8.77 5.31
C LYS A 217 -13.62 7.88 5.83
N PRO A 218 -13.73 6.62 5.39
CA PRO A 218 -14.71 5.72 5.97
C PRO A 218 -14.42 5.54 7.47
N GLN A 219 -15.47 5.57 8.29
CA GLN A 219 -15.38 5.28 9.72
C GLN A 219 -15.99 3.90 9.97
N TYR A 220 -15.35 3.11 10.84
CA TYR A 220 -15.91 1.87 11.33
C TYR A 220 -16.76 2.18 12.57
N LYS A 221 -18.02 1.74 12.57
CA LYS A 221 -18.88 1.78 13.75
C LYS A 221 -18.99 0.34 14.27
N GLU A 222 -18.57 0.14 15.51
CA GLU A 222 -18.66 -1.14 16.18
C GLU A 222 -20.09 -1.38 16.65
N THR A 223 -20.67 -2.51 16.25
CA THR A 223 -21.88 -3.03 16.85
C THR A 223 -21.46 -3.89 18.05
N PRO A 224 -21.83 -3.53 19.29
CA PRO A 224 -21.44 -4.30 20.46
C PRO A 224 -22.02 -5.72 20.39
N LEU A 225 -21.16 -6.74 20.46
CA LEU A 225 -21.53 -8.16 20.29
C LEU A 225 -22.34 -8.74 21.48
N LEU A 226 -22.45 -8.00 22.58
CA LEU A 226 -23.10 -8.45 23.83
C LEU A 226 -23.97 -7.36 24.47
N SER A 227 -24.75 -6.61 23.69
CA SER A 227 -25.44 -5.41 24.17
C SER A 227 -26.90 -5.57 24.60
N SER A 228 -27.40 -6.77 24.91
CA SER A 228 -28.69 -6.85 25.60
C SER A 228 -28.69 -7.92 26.68
N SER A 229 -28.42 -7.49 27.91
CA SER A 229 -29.05 -8.08 29.08
C SER A 229 -30.50 -7.60 29.09
N SER A 230 -31.45 -8.46 28.71
CA SER A 230 -32.85 -8.20 29.04
C SER A 230 -33.08 -8.73 30.45
N ILE A 231 -33.49 -7.84 31.36
CA ILE A 231 -34.06 -8.22 32.64
C ILE A 231 -35.55 -8.35 32.37
N GLY A 232 -36.03 -9.59 32.30
CA GLY A 232 -37.43 -9.90 32.06
C GLY A 232 -37.93 -10.92 33.08
N PRO A 233 -39.20 -10.85 33.52
CA PRO A 233 -39.79 -11.91 34.32
C PRO A 233 -39.84 -13.19 33.47
N SER A 234 -39.29 -14.28 34.00
CA SER A 234 -39.44 -15.61 33.41
C SER A 234 -40.14 -16.52 34.42
N PHE A 235 -41.03 -17.38 33.94
CA PHE A 235 -41.72 -18.34 34.78
C PHE A 235 -40.92 -19.65 34.82
N ILE A 236 -40.44 -20.02 36.00
CA ILE A 236 -39.89 -21.36 36.27
C ILE A 236 -40.83 -22.01 37.28
N ASN A 237 -41.45 -23.13 36.90
CA ASN A 237 -42.40 -23.86 37.76
C ASN A 237 -43.49 -22.97 38.37
N ASN A 238 -44.16 -22.15 37.55
CA ASN A 238 -45.20 -21.19 37.98
C ASN A 238 -44.76 -20.12 39.00
N HIS A 239 -43.46 -20.01 39.30
CA HIS A 239 -42.91 -18.91 40.09
C HIS A 239 -42.28 -17.87 39.16
N LEU A 240 -42.58 -16.60 39.42
CA LEU A 240 -42.02 -15.47 38.68
C LEU A 240 -40.61 -15.22 39.22
N VAL A 241 -39.61 -15.52 38.39
CA VAL A 241 -38.20 -15.35 38.73
C VAL A 241 -37.62 -14.30 37.78
N MET A 242 -36.91 -13.30 38.34
CA MET A 242 -36.11 -12.39 37.53
C MET A 242 -34.90 -13.14 36.99
N ASN A 243 -34.89 -13.41 35.69
CA ASN A 243 -33.74 -14.01 35.03
C ASN A 243 -32.99 -12.96 34.20
N LEU A 244 -31.68 -13.06 34.25
CA LEU A 244 -30.76 -12.30 33.41
C LEU A 244 -30.53 -13.11 32.14
N THR A 245 -31.22 -12.73 31.07
CA THR A 245 -31.02 -13.35 29.76
C THR A 245 -29.95 -12.56 28.99
N LEU A 246 -28.81 -13.19 28.74
CA LEU A 246 -27.78 -12.67 27.85
C LEU A 246 -28.11 -13.09 26.41
N ASN A 247 -28.63 -12.15 25.61
CA ASN A 247 -28.77 -12.41 24.18
C ASN A 247 -27.42 -12.20 23.48
N ILE A 248 -27.03 -13.21 22.71
CA ILE A 248 -25.87 -13.18 21.83
C ILE A 248 -26.44 -12.94 20.42
N HIS A 249 -26.04 -11.83 19.76
CA HIS A 249 -26.39 -11.52 18.38
C HIS A 249 -25.29 -11.96 17.40
#